data_AF-A0A934YD88-F1
#
_entry.id   AF-A0A934YD88-F1
#
_cell.length_a   1.000
_cell.length_b   1.000
_cell.length_c   1.000
_cell.angle_alpha   90.00
_cell.angle_beta   90.00
_cell.angle_gamma   90.00
#
_symmetry.space_group_name_H-M   'P 1'
#
loop_
_entity.id
_entity.type
_entity.pdbx_description
1 polymer ?
#
loop_
_entity_poly.entity_id
_entity_poly.type
_entity_poly.pdbx_seq_one_letter_code
_entity_poly.pdbx_strand_id
1 'polypeptide(L)'
;MAFWAAGVLGLLLVGVFAFSNYFKKPPPQTALRLYSQNNLFGYLSLTGDTLTAPIFTKAGPFESGIAKAYKGDTLYEVNTDGNFKIIINNDAQSQTLKLTADQINNADLNTLYQLRNQFSSDSLINYLQDRIKKLESQSEDLSYQKVKTSSNIGDIESFISSYPKSKYVAELKKKIADLAKNVSNKSEKDFFEIAKSTNSKTLLESYLEKYPNGIYKVEVNILLNAIFVIESKEAWDDAKATNSIEKILEYIKQYPTSTYIPAANSTLNNLQKEKKAQAEKQQWEAAKKSNNITQINIFITNNPKSEFVNEAKKTINELENQANKAVPEKKNEVPEDGQCKIITGLFGNDFKRIPAGTYTSSNQSVKSIPSLNIGIHEVTQEQYNTVMNGTNNAYFKDDKNLPIENISFGDIKVFLERLNALSCNAYTYRLPTTEEWEYAALGGDATQQYSGSDDVDAIAVYGRKKIGTQRIGSKKANGYGLYDMSGNVAEFCNDQSTIVRKGGSWYDNKNKLEIRNNITVPGSYKDKMTGFRLVRVSK
;
A
#
# COMPACT_ATOMS: atom_id res chain seq x y z
N MET A 1 -71.26 15.65 29.98
CA MET A 1 -70.65 14.31 30.16
C MET A 1 -69.33 14.34 29.39
N ALA A 2 -68.23 14.77 30.03
CA ALA A 2 -67.30 13.93 30.82
C ALA A 2 -66.25 13.25 29.91
N PHE A 3 -64.93 13.44 29.97
CA PHE A 3 -64.02 14.20 30.85
C PHE A 3 -62.70 14.52 30.08
N TRP A 4 -62.28 15.79 30.15
CA TRP A 4 -60.94 16.34 30.43
C TRP A 4 -59.71 16.26 29.48
N ALA A 5 -58.99 17.38 29.57
CA ALA A 5 -57.82 17.84 28.85
C ALA A 5 -56.54 17.82 29.73
N ALA A 6 -55.46 18.37 29.18
CA ALA A 6 -54.15 18.72 29.77
C ALA A 6 -53.15 17.54 29.86
N GLY A 7 -51.87 17.68 29.52
CA GLY A 7 -51.03 18.87 29.44
C GLY A 7 -50.07 18.92 30.64
N VAL A 8 -48.79 19.07 30.34
CA VAL A 8 -47.66 19.53 31.19
C VAL A 8 -46.59 18.49 31.58
N LEU A 9 -45.37 18.91 31.23
CA LEU A 9 -44.02 18.52 31.63
C LEU A 9 -43.84 18.03 33.08
N GLY A 10 -42.87 17.12 33.25
CA GLY A 10 -42.14 16.89 34.49
C GLY A 10 -40.72 16.40 34.19
N LEU A 11 -39.78 17.34 34.13
CA LEU A 11 -38.32 17.14 34.07
C LEU A 11 -37.80 16.44 35.34
N LEU A 12 -36.86 15.51 35.20
CA LEU A 12 -35.80 15.29 36.18
C LEU A 12 -34.51 14.79 35.50
N LEU A 13 -33.45 15.57 35.75
CA LEU A 13 -32.08 15.46 35.28
C LEU A 13 -31.40 14.13 35.63
N VAL A 14 -30.45 13.67 34.79
CA VAL A 14 -28.99 13.61 35.11
C VAL A 14 -28.16 13.52 33.80
N GLY A 15 -27.32 14.53 33.56
CA GLY A 15 -25.87 14.37 33.37
C GLY A 15 -25.28 13.75 32.08
N VAL A 16 -24.77 14.64 31.23
CA VAL A 16 -23.74 14.44 30.20
C VAL A 16 -22.45 13.84 30.79
N PHE A 17 -21.79 12.89 30.12
CA PHE A 17 -20.37 12.94 29.69
C PHE A 17 -19.86 11.62 29.07
N ALA A 18 -18.90 11.79 28.16
CA ALA A 18 -18.18 10.82 27.34
C ALA A 18 -17.55 9.62 28.09
N PHE A 19 -17.35 8.50 27.37
CA PHE A 19 -16.10 7.71 27.27
C PHE A 19 -16.41 6.47 26.38
N SER A 20 -15.95 6.41 25.13
CA SER A 20 -14.63 5.89 24.73
C SER A 20 -14.37 4.42 25.13
N ASN A 21 -14.25 3.61 24.07
CA ASN A 21 -13.39 2.42 23.93
C ASN A 21 -13.83 1.12 24.60
N TYR A 22 -14.17 0.11 23.77
CA TYR A 22 -13.24 -1.02 23.58
C TYR A 22 -13.46 -1.70 22.22
N PHE A 23 -12.35 -1.77 21.48
CA PHE A 23 -12.13 -2.25 20.12
C PHE A 23 -12.65 -3.67 19.82
N LYS A 24 -13.18 -3.87 18.59
CA LYS A 24 -12.73 -4.99 17.74
C LYS A 24 -12.45 -4.46 16.32
N LYS A 25 -11.29 -4.83 15.79
CA LYS A 25 -10.62 -4.39 14.55
C LYS A 25 -11.55 -4.48 13.30
N PRO A 26 -11.41 -3.63 12.25
CA PRO A 26 -12.01 -3.91 10.95
C PRO A 26 -11.39 -5.18 10.39
N PRO A 27 -12.19 -6.14 9.88
CA PRO A 27 -11.60 -7.42 9.55
C PRO A 27 -10.43 -7.36 8.55
N PRO A 28 -9.37 -8.19 8.54
CA PRO A 28 -8.57 -8.35 7.32
C PRO A 28 -9.40 -8.75 6.10
N GLN A 29 -9.02 -8.16 4.97
CA GLN A 29 -9.45 -8.48 3.62
C GLN A 29 -9.23 -9.97 3.31
N THR A 30 -10.32 -10.74 3.32
CA THR A 30 -10.43 -12.05 2.68
C THR A 30 -11.94 -12.26 2.54
N ALA A 31 -12.50 -11.93 1.37
CA ALA A 31 -12.86 -12.84 0.28
C ALA A 31 -14.37 -13.16 0.36
N LEU A 32 -15.04 -13.36 -0.80
CA LEU A 32 -16.42 -13.85 -1.00
C LEU A 32 -17.55 -12.80 -1.18
N ARG A 33 -18.47 -13.02 -2.13
CA ARG A 33 -19.71 -12.22 -2.41
C ARG A 33 -20.91 -12.83 -1.68
N LEU A 34 -21.92 -12.03 -1.29
CA LEU A 34 -23.21 -12.55 -0.80
C LEU A 34 -24.21 -12.57 -1.97
N TYR A 35 -25.05 -13.59 -2.09
CA TYR A 35 -26.16 -13.64 -3.05
C TYR A 35 -27.43 -14.15 -2.36
N SER A 36 -28.59 -13.91 -2.95
CA SER A 36 -29.88 -14.35 -2.39
C SER A 36 -30.75 -15.05 -3.43
N GLN A 37 -31.57 -15.98 -2.95
CA GLN A 37 -32.58 -16.70 -3.74
C GLN A 37 -33.73 -17.08 -2.81
N ASN A 38 -34.98 -16.85 -3.23
CA ASN A 38 -36.19 -17.16 -2.45
C ASN A 38 -36.17 -16.64 -1.00
N ASN A 39 -35.72 -15.39 -0.80
CA ASN A 39 -35.59 -14.71 0.51
C ASN A 39 -34.58 -15.36 1.48
N LEU A 40 -33.69 -16.21 0.98
CA LEU A 40 -32.56 -16.75 1.72
C LEU A 40 -31.24 -16.25 1.12
N PHE A 41 -30.19 -16.21 1.93
CA PHE A 41 -28.89 -15.63 1.60
C PHE A 41 -27.78 -16.67 1.65
N GLY A 42 -26.80 -16.54 0.76
CA GLY A 42 -25.64 -17.44 0.60
C GLY A 42 -24.42 -16.68 0.11
N TYR A 43 -23.27 -17.32 -0.03
CA TYR A 43 -22.02 -16.68 -0.41
C TYR A 43 -21.44 -17.26 -1.71
N LEU A 44 -20.67 -16.50 -2.49
CA LEU A 44 -19.94 -16.90 -3.70
C LEU A 44 -18.47 -16.52 -3.54
N SER A 45 -17.57 -17.11 -4.32
CA SER A 45 -16.17 -16.74 -4.39
C SER A 45 -16.00 -15.43 -5.16
N LEU A 46 -14.81 -14.83 -5.08
CA LEU A 46 -14.49 -13.66 -5.91
C LEU A 46 -14.49 -13.98 -7.42
N THR A 47 -14.36 -15.27 -7.78
CA THR A 47 -14.46 -15.79 -9.14
C THR A 47 -15.88 -16.22 -9.53
N GLY A 48 -16.84 -16.19 -8.61
CA GLY A 48 -18.25 -16.50 -8.85
C GLY A 48 -18.65 -17.95 -8.58
N ASP A 49 -17.75 -18.75 -8.00
CA ASP A 49 -18.04 -20.12 -7.57
C ASP A 49 -18.95 -20.07 -6.36
N THR A 50 -19.94 -20.97 -6.21
CA THR A 50 -20.81 -20.87 -5.05
C THR A 50 -20.05 -21.33 -3.81
N LEU A 51 -20.09 -20.49 -2.78
CA LEU A 51 -19.46 -20.78 -1.51
C LEU A 51 -20.47 -21.19 -0.48
N THR A 52 -21.66 -20.64 -0.38
CA THR A 52 -22.76 -21.30 0.32
C THR A 52 -24.04 -21.13 -0.47
N ALA A 53 -24.91 -22.13 -0.49
CA ALA A 53 -26.27 -21.98 -1.00
C ALA A 53 -26.98 -20.83 -0.27
N PRO A 54 -28.10 -20.30 -0.83
CA PRO A 54 -28.90 -19.29 -0.18
C PRO A 54 -29.79 -19.95 0.87
N ILE A 55 -29.32 -19.97 2.11
CA ILE A 55 -29.87 -20.82 3.19
C ILE A 55 -30.06 -20.07 4.50
N PHE A 56 -29.50 -18.86 4.58
CA PHE A 56 -29.60 -17.98 5.73
C PHE A 56 -30.80 -17.06 5.58
N THR A 57 -31.56 -16.84 6.64
CA THR A 57 -32.66 -15.86 6.64
C THR A 57 -32.14 -14.42 6.72
N LYS A 58 -30.94 -14.22 7.28
CA LYS A 58 -30.18 -12.97 7.22
C LYS A 58 -28.69 -13.30 7.10
N ALA A 59 -27.92 -12.56 6.33
CA ALA A 59 -26.49 -12.78 6.22
C ALA A 59 -25.75 -11.46 6.13
N GLY A 60 -24.67 -11.34 6.90
CA GLY A 60 -23.77 -10.19 6.92
C GLY A 60 -22.57 -10.40 6.00
N PRO A 61 -21.80 -9.35 5.72
CA PRO A 61 -20.59 -9.46 4.92
C PRO A 61 -19.47 -10.20 5.68
N PHE A 62 -18.44 -10.64 4.95
CA PHE A 62 -17.21 -11.18 5.53
C PHE A 62 -16.37 -10.08 6.18
N GLU A 63 -16.21 -10.19 7.49
CA GLU A 63 -15.36 -9.38 8.33
C GLU A 63 -14.27 -10.30 8.92
N SER A 64 -12.99 -10.08 8.60
CA SER A 64 -11.84 -10.85 9.13
C SER A 64 -11.57 -12.18 8.45
N GLY A 65 -12.19 -12.38 7.30
CA GLY A 65 -12.43 -13.70 6.78
C GLY A 65 -13.52 -14.47 7.52
N ILE A 66 -14.41 -13.79 8.27
CA ILE A 66 -15.60 -14.39 8.90
C ILE A 66 -16.88 -13.56 8.66
N ALA A 67 -17.96 -14.12 8.14
CA ALA A 67 -19.26 -13.46 8.01
C ALA A 67 -20.26 -13.93 9.07
N LYS A 68 -21.07 -13.03 9.63
CA LYS A 68 -22.15 -13.43 10.54
C LYS A 68 -23.43 -13.66 9.77
N ALA A 69 -24.06 -14.81 9.94
CA ALA A 69 -25.33 -15.13 9.29
C ALA A 69 -26.32 -15.78 10.26
N TYR A 70 -27.60 -15.62 9.98
CA TYR A 70 -28.71 -16.12 10.78
C TYR A 70 -29.54 -17.08 9.95
N LYS A 71 -29.97 -18.17 10.57
CA LYS A 71 -31.01 -19.06 10.04
C LYS A 71 -32.11 -19.17 11.10
N GLY A 72 -33.23 -18.50 10.86
CA GLY A 72 -34.19 -18.17 11.92
C GLY A 72 -33.54 -17.23 12.94
N ASP A 73 -33.58 -17.60 14.22
CA ASP A 73 -32.98 -16.84 15.34
C ASP A 73 -31.56 -17.31 15.71
N THR A 74 -31.06 -18.37 15.07
CA THR A 74 -29.73 -18.94 15.35
C THR A 74 -28.63 -18.21 14.60
N LEU A 75 -27.57 -17.78 15.30
CA LEU A 75 -26.41 -17.08 14.76
C LEU A 75 -25.29 -18.06 14.36
N TYR A 76 -24.69 -17.79 13.20
CA TYR A 76 -23.58 -18.53 12.58
C TYR A 76 -22.43 -17.57 12.25
N GLU A 77 -21.20 -18.07 12.35
CA GLU A 77 -19.98 -17.44 11.80
C GLU A 77 -19.51 -18.26 10.60
N VAL A 78 -19.61 -17.74 9.38
CA VAL A 78 -19.10 -18.28 8.11
C VAL A 78 -17.67 -17.81 7.89
N ASN A 79 -16.79 -18.57 7.23
CA ASN A 79 -15.40 -18.23 6.93
C ASN A 79 -15.18 -18.11 5.41
N THR A 80 -13.97 -17.77 4.99
CA THR A 80 -13.63 -17.47 3.57
C THR A 80 -13.58 -18.65 2.63
N ASP A 81 -13.72 -19.87 3.12
CA ASP A 81 -13.96 -21.04 2.28
C ASP A 81 -15.45 -21.34 2.17
N GLY A 82 -16.26 -20.39 2.64
CA GLY A 82 -17.67 -20.50 2.84
C GLY A 82 -18.03 -21.39 4.01
N ASN A 83 -17.16 -21.67 5.00
CA ASN A 83 -17.38 -22.60 6.13
C ASN A 83 -17.89 -21.95 7.44
N PHE A 84 -18.91 -22.47 8.12
CA PHE A 84 -19.74 -21.79 9.09
C PHE A 84 -20.06 -22.65 10.30
N LYS A 85 -19.86 -22.08 11.47
CA LYS A 85 -20.15 -22.72 12.75
C LYS A 85 -21.28 -21.97 13.46
N ILE A 86 -22.06 -22.70 14.24
CA ILE A 86 -23.05 -22.10 15.14
C ILE A 86 -22.32 -21.39 16.27
N ILE A 87 -22.76 -20.18 16.62
CA ILE A 87 -22.32 -19.48 17.83
C ILE A 87 -23.31 -19.83 18.94
N ILE A 88 -22.95 -20.80 19.79
CA ILE A 88 -23.76 -21.19 20.94
C ILE A 88 -23.34 -20.33 22.13
N ASN A 89 -24.27 -19.60 22.75
CA ASN A 89 -24.02 -18.99 24.05
C ASN A 89 -24.19 -20.05 25.14
N ASN A 90 -23.06 -20.36 25.78
CA ASN A 90 -22.81 -21.22 26.95
C ASN A 90 -22.80 -22.75 26.79
N ASP A 91 -21.62 -23.30 27.11
CA ASP A 91 -21.32 -24.42 28.00
C ASP A 91 -22.29 -25.60 28.04
N ALA A 92 -22.16 -26.53 27.08
CA ALA A 92 -22.37 -27.95 27.33
C ALA A 92 -21.80 -28.82 26.20
N GLN A 93 -20.78 -29.62 26.57
CA GLN A 93 -20.41 -30.91 25.97
C GLN A 93 -19.99 -30.95 24.49
N SER A 94 -18.70 -30.73 24.28
CA SER A 94 -17.95 -31.25 23.13
C SER A 94 -17.88 -32.79 23.19
N GLN A 95 -18.89 -33.48 22.63
CA GLN A 95 -18.63 -34.73 21.92
C GLN A 95 -18.12 -34.37 20.53
N THR A 96 -16.93 -34.83 20.18
CA THR A 96 -16.31 -34.59 18.87
C THR A 96 -17.08 -35.39 17.81
N LEU A 97 -18.17 -34.81 17.30
CA LEU A 97 -18.87 -35.29 16.11
C LEU A 97 -17.85 -35.41 14.97
N LYS A 98 -17.85 -36.53 14.25
CA LYS A 98 -17.03 -36.73 13.05
C LYS A 98 -17.93 -36.78 11.81
N LEU A 99 -17.49 -36.15 10.73
CA LEU A 99 -18.18 -36.20 9.44
C LEU A 99 -18.01 -37.59 8.82
N THR A 100 -19.08 -38.16 8.26
CA THR A 100 -19.01 -39.43 7.52
C THR A 100 -19.29 -39.24 6.04
N ALA A 101 -18.76 -40.15 5.20
CA ALA A 101 -19.02 -40.14 3.77
C ALA A 101 -20.52 -40.29 3.43
N ASP A 102 -21.27 -41.02 4.24
CA ASP A 102 -22.72 -41.20 4.05
C ASP A 102 -23.52 -39.91 4.29
N GLN A 103 -23.10 -39.10 5.26
CA GLN A 103 -23.70 -37.77 5.48
C GLN A 103 -23.45 -36.85 4.28
N ILE A 104 -22.26 -36.94 3.66
CA ILE A 104 -21.92 -36.16 2.47
C ILE A 104 -22.67 -36.65 1.23
N ASN A 105 -22.69 -37.97 1.00
CA ASN A 105 -23.24 -38.53 -0.24
C ASN A 105 -24.76 -38.31 -0.38
N ASN A 106 -25.47 -38.33 0.75
CA ASN A 106 -26.93 -38.26 0.81
C ASN A 106 -27.48 -36.85 1.09
N ALA A 107 -26.62 -35.88 1.39
CA ALA A 107 -27.04 -34.52 1.66
C ALA A 107 -27.36 -33.73 0.38
N ASP A 108 -28.42 -32.92 0.42
CA ASP A 108 -28.69 -31.92 -0.61
C ASP A 108 -27.65 -30.79 -0.57
N LEU A 109 -27.65 -29.93 -1.60
CA LEU A 109 -26.64 -28.87 -1.72
C LEU A 109 -26.62 -27.94 -0.50
N ASN A 110 -27.80 -27.60 0.06
CA ASN A 110 -27.92 -26.75 1.25
C ASN A 110 -27.31 -27.42 2.50
N THR A 111 -27.67 -28.68 2.74
CA THR A 111 -27.15 -29.51 3.83
C THR A 111 -25.65 -29.73 3.68
N LEU A 112 -25.16 -29.95 2.45
CA LEU A 112 -23.73 -30.08 2.18
C LEU A 112 -22.96 -28.82 2.53
N TYR A 113 -23.49 -27.65 2.18
CA TYR A 113 -22.93 -26.43 2.71
C TYR A 113 -22.90 -26.50 4.23
N GLN A 114 -24.03 -26.70 4.92
CA GLN A 114 -24.04 -26.79 6.39
C GLN A 114 -23.00 -27.77 6.97
N LEU A 115 -22.77 -28.92 6.32
CA LEU A 115 -21.74 -29.88 6.72
C LEU A 115 -20.31 -29.38 6.46
N ARG A 116 -20.00 -28.80 5.29
CA ARG A 116 -18.68 -28.20 4.98
C ARG A 116 -18.30 -27.19 6.06
N ASN A 117 -19.33 -26.49 6.46
CA ASN A 117 -19.33 -25.41 7.38
C ASN A 117 -19.03 -25.87 8.82
N GLN A 118 -19.77 -26.87 9.29
CA GLN A 118 -19.60 -27.48 10.61
C GLN A 118 -18.27 -28.25 10.76
N PHE A 119 -17.77 -28.83 9.67
CA PHE A 119 -16.63 -29.77 9.67
C PHE A 119 -15.42 -29.25 8.86
N SER A 120 -15.17 -27.94 8.91
CA SER A 120 -14.15 -27.24 8.10
C SER A 120 -12.71 -27.77 8.22
N SER A 121 -12.36 -28.41 9.32
CA SER A 121 -11.05 -29.02 9.56
C SER A 121 -11.08 -30.55 9.54
N ASP A 122 -12.19 -31.17 9.11
CA ASP A 122 -12.32 -32.63 9.03
C ASP A 122 -11.56 -33.18 7.82
N SER A 123 -11.01 -34.38 7.97
CA SER A 123 -10.33 -35.13 6.91
C SER A 123 -11.14 -35.30 5.61
N LEU A 124 -12.48 -35.28 5.69
CA LEU A 124 -13.36 -35.43 4.53
C LEU A 124 -13.76 -34.09 3.87
N ILE A 125 -13.18 -32.97 4.28
CA ILE A 125 -13.59 -31.64 3.78
C ILE A 125 -13.42 -31.49 2.26
N ASN A 126 -12.34 -32.02 1.70
CA ASN A 126 -12.09 -31.98 0.25
C ASN A 126 -13.12 -32.83 -0.51
N TYR A 127 -13.46 -34.01 0.01
CA TYR A 127 -14.49 -34.89 -0.57
C TYR A 127 -15.87 -34.23 -0.58
N LEU A 128 -16.20 -33.50 0.49
CA LEU A 128 -17.41 -32.72 0.59
C LEU A 128 -17.42 -31.56 -0.41
N GLN A 129 -16.32 -30.79 -0.50
CA GLN A 129 -16.17 -29.70 -1.46
C GLN A 129 -16.32 -30.16 -2.93
N ASP A 130 -15.75 -31.30 -3.29
CA ASP A 130 -15.93 -31.89 -4.61
C ASP A 130 -17.39 -32.25 -4.89
N ARG A 131 -18.12 -32.76 -3.89
CA ARG A 131 -19.54 -33.06 -4.00
C ARG A 131 -20.39 -31.80 -4.22
N ILE A 132 -20.09 -30.72 -3.49
CA ILE A 132 -20.73 -29.40 -3.65
C ILE A 132 -20.55 -28.91 -5.10
N LYS A 133 -19.31 -28.87 -5.59
CA LYS A 133 -18.99 -28.43 -6.94
C LYS A 133 -19.75 -29.23 -8.00
N LYS A 134 -19.86 -30.55 -7.80
CA LYS A 134 -20.62 -31.42 -8.69
C LYS A 134 -22.12 -31.08 -8.71
N LEU A 135 -22.72 -30.82 -7.54
CA LEU A 135 -24.14 -30.45 -7.44
C LEU A 135 -24.42 -29.04 -8.00
N GLU A 136 -23.51 -28.09 -7.83
CA GLU A 136 -23.60 -26.76 -8.46
C GLU A 136 -23.60 -26.85 -9.98
N SER A 137 -22.65 -27.60 -10.55
CA SER A 137 -22.59 -27.84 -11.99
C SER A 137 -23.87 -28.52 -12.48
N GLN A 138 -24.45 -29.44 -11.71
CA GLN A 138 -25.74 -30.05 -12.03
C GLN A 138 -26.89 -29.05 -11.97
N SER A 139 -26.90 -28.13 -11.00
CA SER A 139 -27.90 -27.06 -10.89
C SER A 139 -27.82 -26.06 -12.06
N GLU A 140 -26.61 -25.68 -12.48
CA GLU A 140 -26.39 -24.87 -13.67
C GLU A 140 -26.90 -25.59 -14.92
N ASP A 141 -26.52 -26.86 -15.11
CA ASP A 141 -26.96 -27.66 -16.25
C ASP A 141 -28.49 -27.81 -16.29
N LEU A 142 -29.15 -28.01 -15.14
CA LEU A 142 -30.62 -28.03 -15.02
C LEU A 142 -31.26 -26.69 -15.35
N SER A 143 -30.65 -25.58 -14.91
CA SER A 143 -31.11 -24.23 -15.24
C SER A 143 -30.97 -23.96 -16.74
N TYR A 144 -29.88 -24.42 -17.36
CA TYR A 144 -29.66 -24.34 -18.79
C TYR A 144 -30.71 -25.15 -19.57
N GLN A 145 -31.08 -26.37 -19.13
CA GLN A 145 -32.11 -27.15 -19.82
C GLN A 145 -33.45 -26.41 -19.94
N LYS A 146 -33.81 -25.59 -18.93
CA LYS A 146 -35.04 -24.77 -18.96
C LYS A 146 -34.98 -23.68 -20.04
N VAL A 147 -33.85 -23.01 -20.20
CA VAL A 147 -33.69 -21.91 -21.15
C VAL A 147 -33.26 -22.37 -22.56
N LYS A 148 -32.69 -23.57 -22.66
CA LYS A 148 -32.26 -24.18 -23.92
C LYS A 148 -33.40 -24.28 -24.93
N THR A 149 -34.63 -24.54 -24.49
CA THR A 149 -35.82 -24.60 -25.35
C THR A 149 -36.72 -23.37 -25.24
N SER A 150 -36.51 -22.47 -24.27
CA SER A 150 -37.32 -21.26 -24.11
C SER A 150 -37.23 -20.35 -25.35
N SER A 151 -38.36 -19.79 -25.77
CA SER A 151 -38.45 -18.74 -26.79
C SER A 151 -38.59 -17.34 -26.17
N ASN A 152 -38.68 -17.24 -24.85
CA ASN A 152 -38.72 -15.99 -24.13
C ASN A 152 -37.29 -15.48 -23.91
N ILE A 153 -36.94 -14.38 -24.57
CA ILE A 153 -35.61 -13.78 -24.51
C ILE A 153 -35.25 -13.37 -23.07
N GLY A 154 -36.21 -12.88 -22.28
CA GLY A 154 -35.99 -12.47 -20.89
C GLY A 154 -35.55 -13.62 -19.99
N ASP A 155 -36.06 -14.83 -20.20
CA ASP A 155 -35.64 -16.01 -19.43
C ASP A 155 -34.17 -16.36 -19.73
N ILE A 156 -33.77 -16.23 -21.00
CA ILE A 156 -32.41 -16.50 -21.45
C ILE A 156 -31.45 -15.44 -20.91
N GLU A 157 -31.84 -14.16 -20.96
CA GLU A 157 -31.08 -13.05 -20.37
C GLU A 157 -30.93 -13.22 -18.86
N SER A 158 -31.98 -13.68 -18.17
CA SER A 158 -31.94 -13.98 -16.73
C SER A 158 -30.95 -15.10 -16.39
N PHE A 159 -30.88 -16.15 -17.22
CA PHE A 159 -29.84 -17.19 -17.08
C PHE A 159 -28.43 -16.61 -17.27
N ILE A 160 -28.21 -15.82 -18.32
CA ILE A 160 -26.90 -15.22 -18.59
C ILE A 160 -26.48 -14.29 -17.45
N SER A 161 -27.42 -13.53 -16.89
CA SER A 161 -27.18 -12.67 -15.73
C SER A 161 -26.80 -13.49 -14.49
N SER A 162 -27.47 -14.63 -14.27
CA SER A 162 -27.22 -15.52 -13.12
C SER A 162 -25.93 -16.34 -13.26
N TYR A 163 -25.53 -16.70 -14.49
CA TYR A 163 -24.36 -17.53 -14.79
C TYR A 163 -23.48 -16.91 -15.89
N PRO A 164 -22.88 -15.72 -15.66
CA PRO A 164 -22.21 -14.95 -16.71
C PRO A 164 -20.94 -15.61 -17.28
N LYS A 165 -20.39 -16.60 -16.56
CA LYS A 165 -19.23 -17.40 -16.98
C LYS A 165 -19.60 -18.81 -17.46
N SER A 166 -20.89 -19.12 -17.55
CA SER A 166 -21.33 -20.44 -17.99
C SER A 166 -20.82 -20.75 -19.39
N LYS A 167 -20.45 -22.02 -19.62
CA LYS A 167 -20.08 -22.53 -20.95
C LYS A 167 -21.19 -22.36 -21.99
N TYR A 168 -22.44 -22.17 -21.55
CA TYR A 168 -23.61 -21.98 -22.41
C TYR A 168 -23.84 -20.52 -22.86
N VAL A 169 -23.17 -19.54 -22.25
CA VAL A 169 -23.44 -18.10 -22.51
C VAL A 169 -23.27 -17.74 -23.99
N ALA A 170 -22.23 -18.25 -24.66
CA ALA A 170 -21.98 -17.94 -26.06
C ALA A 170 -23.10 -18.42 -26.99
N GLU A 171 -23.59 -19.65 -26.78
CA GLU A 171 -24.71 -20.23 -27.53
C GLU A 171 -26.02 -19.48 -27.26
N LEU A 172 -26.30 -19.18 -25.99
CA LEU A 172 -27.52 -18.47 -25.59
C LEU A 172 -27.55 -17.04 -26.13
N LYS A 173 -26.41 -16.33 -26.18
CA LYS A 173 -26.31 -15.01 -26.84
C LYS A 173 -26.65 -15.08 -28.33
N LYS A 174 -26.18 -16.11 -29.03
CA LYS A 174 -26.54 -16.33 -30.44
C LYS A 174 -28.04 -16.58 -30.59
N LYS A 175 -28.63 -17.39 -29.71
CA LYS A 175 -30.07 -17.66 -29.70
C LYS A 175 -30.90 -16.40 -29.44
N ILE A 176 -30.49 -15.53 -28.50
CA ILE A 176 -31.12 -14.22 -28.27
C ILE A 176 -31.14 -13.41 -29.58
N ALA A 177 -30.00 -13.32 -30.28
CA ALA A 177 -29.91 -12.57 -31.53
C ALA A 177 -30.86 -13.11 -32.62
N ASP A 178 -31.00 -14.43 -32.74
CA ASP A 178 -31.90 -15.03 -33.73
C ASP A 178 -33.38 -14.86 -33.35
N LEU A 179 -33.73 -14.99 -32.07
CA LEU A 179 -35.08 -14.69 -31.59
C LEU A 179 -35.44 -13.21 -31.77
N ALA A 180 -34.49 -12.30 -31.51
CA ALA A 180 -34.69 -10.86 -31.66
C ALA A 180 -34.98 -10.46 -33.11
N LYS A 181 -34.31 -11.09 -34.10
CA LYS A 181 -34.63 -10.88 -35.53
C LYS A 181 -36.08 -11.23 -35.85
N ASN A 182 -36.60 -12.34 -35.32
CA ASN A 182 -37.99 -12.75 -35.56
C ASN A 182 -38.99 -11.75 -34.96
N VAL A 183 -38.71 -11.24 -33.76
CA VAL A 183 -39.52 -10.17 -33.14
C VAL A 183 -39.46 -8.90 -33.98
N SER A 184 -38.28 -8.57 -34.52
CA SER A 184 -38.10 -7.35 -35.31
C SER A 184 -38.98 -7.28 -36.56
N ASN A 185 -39.35 -8.42 -37.15
CA ASN A 185 -40.21 -8.47 -38.34
C ASN A 185 -41.72 -8.25 -38.06
N LYS A 186 -42.11 -8.13 -36.79
CA LYS A 186 -43.51 -7.91 -36.40
C LYS A 186 -43.91 -6.43 -36.53
N SER A 187 -45.21 -6.16 -36.39
CA SER A 187 -45.72 -4.79 -36.31
C SER A 187 -45.07 -4.05 -35.13
N GLU A 188 -45.01 -2.72 -35.19
CA GLU A 188 -44.43 -1.90 -34.11
C GLU A 188 -45.09 -2.21 -32.75
N LYS A 189 -46.41 -2.35 -32.73
CA LYS A 189 -47.18 -2.70 -31.52
C LYS A 189 -46.80 -4.08 -31.00
N ASP A 190 -46.78 -5.10 -31.86
CA ASP A 190 -46.47 -6.46 -31.41
C ASP A 190 -45.01 -6.60 -30.96
N PHE A 191 -44.08 -5.89 -31.62
CA PHE A 191 -42.70 -5.79 -31.15
C PHE A 191 -42.70 -5.23 -29.73
N PHE A 192 -43.27 -4.04 -29.54
CA PHE A 192 -43.29 -3.37 -28.24
C PHE A 192 -43.89 -4.25 -27.13
N GLU A 193 -45.05 -4.87 -27.36
CA GLU A 193 -45.71 -5.74 -26.38
C GLU A 193 -44.83 -6.95 -26.00
N ILE A 194 -44.13 -7.55 -26.96
CA ILE A 194 -43.18 -8.64 -26.69
C ILE A 194 -41.97 -8.13 -25.90
N ALA A 195 -41.39 -7.00 -26.29
CA ALA A 195 -40.25 -6.41 -25.58
C ALA A 195 -40.60 -6.09 -24.12
N LYS A 196 -41.80 -5.54 -23.89
CA LYS A 196 -42.34 -5.25 -22.56
C LYS A 196 -42.64 -6.52 -21.75
N SER A 197 -43.35 -7.49 -22.33
CA SER A 197 -43.77 -8.70 -21.59
C SER A 197 -42.60 -9.61 -21.20
N THR A 198 -41.52 -9.58 -21.98
CA THR A 198 -40.30 -10.35 -21.71
C THR A 198 -39.33 -9.60 -20.80
N ASN A 199 -39.57 -8.31 -20.53
CA ASN A 199 -38.64 -7.41 -19.84
C ASN A 199 -37.22 -7.46 -20.43
N SER A 200 -37.13 -7.64 -21.76
CA SER A 200 -35.85 -7.87 -22.42
C SER A 200 -35.16 -6.57 -22.80
N LYS A 201 -34.01 -6.30 -22.18
CA LYS A 201 -33.20 -5.13 -22.48
C LYS A 201 -32.79 -5.10 -23.96
N THR A 202 -32.35 -6.25 -24.50
CA THR A 202 -31.97 -6.37 -25.91
C THR A 202 -33.10 -5.98 -26.86
N LEU A 203 -34.33 -6.44 -26.59
CA LEU A 203 -35.48 -6.09 -27.43
C LEU A 203 -35.87 -4.63 -27.30
N LEU A 204 -35.85 -4.06 -26.09
CA LEU A 204 -36.16 -2.65 -25.86
C LEU A 204 -35.15 -1.72 -26.56
N GLU A 205 -33.86 -2.04 -26.51
CA GLU A 205 -32.81 -1.32 -27.26
C GLU A 205 -33.01 -1.45 -28.77
N SER A 206 -33.27 -2.66 -29.26
CA SER A 206 -33.54 -2.92 -30.68
C SER A 206 -34.79 -2.20 -31.19
N TYR A 207 -35.81 -2.04 -30.34
CA TYR A 207 -37.02 -1.26 -30.67
C TYR A 207 -36.67 0.21 -30.92
N LEU A 208 -35.85 0.84 -30.07
CA LEU A 208 -35.44 2.24 -30.23
C LEU A 208 -34.59 2.45 -31.49
N GLU A 209 -33.76 1.48 -31.85
CA GLU A 209 -32.97 1.50 -33.09
C GLU A 209 -33.87 1.44 -34.33
N LYS A 210 -34.85 0.53 -34.33
CA LYS A 210 -35.75 0.35 -35.48
C LYS A 210 -36.79 1.47 -35.60
N TYR A 211 -37.32 1.95 -34.48
CA TYR A 211 -38.38 2.95 -34.40
C TYR A 211 -37.94 4.18 -33.58
N PRO A 212 -36.96 4.97 -34.06
CA PRO A 212 -36.40 6.10 -33.30
C PRO A 212 -37.42 7.23 -33.05
N ASN A 213 -38.52 7.25 -33.80
CA ASN A 213 -39.67 8.15 -33.64
C ASN A 213 -40.98 7.37 -33.41
N GLY A 214 -40.89 6.12 -32.96
CA GLY A 214 -42.03 5.24 -32.72
C GLY A 214 -42.95 5.75 -31.61
N ILE A 215 -44.22 5.34 -31.66
CA ILE A 215 -45.26 5.80 -30.73
C ILE A 215 -44.99 5.32 -29.28
N TYR A 216 -44.28 4.20 -29.11
CA TYR A 216 -43.94 3.65 -27.79
C TYR A 216 -42.55 4.06 -27.28
N LYS A 217 -41.84 4.95 -28.00
CA LYS A 217 -40.48 5.40 -27.64
C LYS A 217 -40.36 5.87 -26.17
N VAL A 218 -41.34 6.65 -25.70
CA VAL A 218 -41.32 7.17 -24.33
C VAL A 218 -41.43 6.04 -23.32
N GLU A 219 -42.34 5.09 -23.54
CA GLU A 219 -42.54 3.94 -22.65
C GLU A 219 -41.33 3.01 -22.66
N VAL A 220 -40.71 2.77 -23.82
CA VAL A 220 -39.48 1.98 -23.92
C VAL A 220 -38.32 2.62 -23.15
N ASN A 221 -38.15 3.94 -23.22
CA ASN A 221 -37.14 4.64 -22.43
C ASN A 221 -37.41 4.53 -20.92
N ILE A 222 -38.68 4.55 -20.49
CA ILE A 222 -39.06 4.35 -19.09
C ILE A 222 -38.68 2.93 -18.64
N LEU A 223 -38.99 1.91 -19.44
CA LEU A 223 -38.64 0.51 -19.15
C LEU A 223 -37.12 0.31 -19.08
N LEU A 224 -36.37 0.85 -20.04
CA LEU A 224 -34.90 0.79 -20.04
C LEU A 224 -34.30 1.51 -18.83
N ASN A 225 -34.86 2.66 -18.43
CA ASN A 225 -34.42 3.35 -17.23
C ASN A 225 -34.75 2.54 -15.97
N ALA A 226 -35.90 1.86 -15.90
CA ALA A 226 -36.24 0.97 -14.79
C ALA A 226 -35.24 -0.20 -14.69
N ILE A 227 -34.90 -0.83 -15.81
CA ILE A 227 -33.86 -1.87 -15.89
C ILE A 227 -32.50 -1.30 -15.43
N PHE A 228 -32.10 -0.14 -15.94
CA PHE A 228 -30.85 0.52 -15.56
C PHE A 228 -30.79 0.82 -14.05
N VAL A 229 -31.88 1.30 -13.45
CA VAL A 229 -31.95 1.56 -12.00
C VAL A 229 -31.77 0.27 -11.22
N ILE A 230 -32.39 -0.84 -11.65
CA ILE A 230 -32.23 -2.15 -11.00
C ILE A 230 -30.80 -2.66 -11.15
N GLU A 231 -30.26 -2.71 -12.38
CA GLU A 231 -28.89 -3.17 -12.66
C GLU A 231 -27.85 -2.33 -11.93
N SER A 232 -27.97 -0.99 -11.95
CA SER A 232 -27.04 -0.09 -11.27
C SER A 232 -27.16 -0.14 -9.76
N LYS A 233 -28.33 -0.51 -9.22
CA LYS A 233 -28.51 -0.79 -7.80
C LYS A 233 -27.81 -2.10 -7.41
N GLU A 234 -28.06 -3.18 -8.14
CA GLU A 234 -27.44 -4.49 -7.88
C GLU A 234 -25.91 -4.39 -8.00
N ALA A 235 -25.41 -3.74 -9.06
CA ALA A 235 -23.99 -3.51 -9.25
C ALA A 235 -23.38 -2.60 -8.16
N TRP A 236 -24.14 -1.63 -7.66
CA TRP A 236 -23.71 -0.81 -6.51
C TRP A 236 -23.63 -1.64 -5.23
N ASP A 237 -24.69 -2.40 -4.94
CA ASP A 237 -24.76 -3.25 -3.76
C ASP A 237 -23.60 -4.28 -3.78
N ASP A 238 -23.31 -4.87 -4.95
CA ASP A 238 -22.14 -5.72 -5.20
C ASP A 238 -20.81 -4.97 -4.97
N ALA A 239 -20.61 -3.83 -5.63
CA ALA A 239 -19.37 -3.06 -5.54
C ALA A 239 -19.11 -2.58 -4.10
N LYS A 240 -20.14 -2.09 -3.43
CA LYS A 240 -20.11 -1.70 -2.01
C LYS A 240 -19.78 -2.89 -1.12
N ALA A 241 -20.39 -4.06 -1.36
CA ALA A 241 -20.14 -5.27 -0.58
C ALA A 241 -18.69 -5.76 -0.69
N THR A 242 -17.99 -5.48 -1.80
CA THR A 242 -16.58 -5.89 -1.95
C THR A 242 -15.60 -5.13 -1.05
N ASN A 243 -16.00 -3.97 -0.52
CA ASN A 243 -15.13 -3.04 0.20
C ASN A 243 -13.79 -2.74 -0.55
N SER A 244 -13.84 -2.80 -1.89
CA SER A 244 -12.68 -2.64 -2.75
C SER A 244 -12.74 -1.32 -3.50
N ILE A 245 -11.68 -0.53 -3.36
CA ILE A 245 -11.45 0.69 -4.14
C ILE A 245 -11.61 0.42 -5.64
N GLU A 246 -11.04 -0.68 -6.13
CA GLU A 246 -11.09 -1.04 -7.56
C GLU A 246 -12.53 -1.30 -8.03
N LYS A 247 -13.32 -2.03 -7.24
CA LYS A 247 -14.69 -2.39 -7.60
C LYS A 247 -15.63 -1.20 -7.53
N ILE A 248 -15.42 -0.29 -6.59
CA ILE A 248 -16.16 0.97 -6.52
C ILE A 248 -15.81 1.88 -7.70
N LEU A 249 -14.54 1.92 -8.12
CA LEU A 249 -14.12 2.64 -9.32
C LEU A 249 -14.69 2.02 -10.60
N GLU A 250 -14.73 0.69 -10.70
CA GLU A 250 -15.37 -0.05 -11.80
C GLU A 250 -16.86 0.29 -11.88
N TYR A 251 -17.55 0.30 -10.73
CA TYR A 251 -18.95 0.72 -10.64
C TYR A 251 -19.17 2.15 -11.14
N ILE A 252 -18.38 3.11 -10.62
CA ILE A 252 -18.47 4.52 -11.02
C ILE A 252 -18.26 4.68 -12.53
N LYS A 253 -17.32 3.92 -13.09
CA LYS A 253 -17.03 3.92 -14.53
C LYS A 253 -18.17 3.30 -15.35
N GLN A 254 -18.78 2.22 -14.88
CA GLN A 254 -19.82 1.47 -15.60
C GLN A 254 -21.20 2.15 -15.52
N TYR A 255 -21.52 2.80 -14.40
CA TYR A 255 -22.82 3.43 -14.15
C TYR A 255 -22.70 4.91 -13.76
N PRO A 256 -22.09 5.77 -14.61
CA PRO A 256 -21.76 7.16 -14.26
C PRO A 256 -22.97 8.05 -13.99
N THR A 257 -24.16 7.67 -14.46
CA THR A 257 -25.42 8.39 -14.28
C THR A 257 -26.30 7.80 -13.17
N SER A 258 -25.80 6.80 -12.44
CA SER A 258 -26.55 6.19 -11.34
C SER A 258 -26.80 7.17 -10.19
N THR A 259 -27.96 7.03 -9.54
CA THR A 259 -28.30 7.76 -8.32
C THR A 259 -27.39 7.41 -7.13
N TYR A 260 -26.65 6.31 -7.19
CA TYR A 260 -25.73 5.86 -6.14
C TYR A 260 -24.30 6.42 -6.27
N ILE A 261 -23.98 7.19 -7.32
CA ILE A 261 -22.64 7.78 -7.50
C ILE A 261 -22.17 8.62 -6.30
N PRO A 262 -23.00 9.47 -5.66
CA PRO A 262 -22.58 10.19 -4.45
C PRO A 262 -22.19 9.26 -3.30
N ALA A 263 -22.93 8.16 -3.10
CA ALA A 263 -22.64 7.15 -2.09
C ALA A 263 -21.36 6.37 -2.42
N ALA A 264 -21.14 6.04 -3.70
CA ALA A 264 -19.93 5.40 -4.20
C ALA A 264 -18.68 6.25 -3.96
N ASN A 265 -18.71 7.53 -4.31
CA ASN A 265 -17.61 8.47 -4.08
C ASN A 265 -17.30 8.64 -2.58
N SER A 266 -18.33 8.74 -1.74
CA SER A 266 -18.15 8.82 -0.28
C SER A 266 -17.48 7.55 0.27
N THR A 267 -17.92 6.38 -0.18
CA THR A 267 -17.35 5.09 0.24
C THR A 267 -15.91 4.94 -0.24
N LEU A 268 -15.61 5.33 -1.48
CA LEU A 268 -14.26 5.34 -2.04
C LEU A 268 -13.30 6.19 -1.20
N ASN A 269 -13.69 7.42 -0.86
CA ASN A 269 -12.89 8.33 -0.05
C ASN A 269 -12.62 7.77 1.35
N ASN A 270 -13.64 7.18 1.99
CA ASN A 270 -13.49 6.56 3.30
C ASN A 270 -12.53 5.37 3.25
N LEU A 271 -12.65 4.49 2.25
CA LEU A 271 -11.77 3.34 2.09
C LEU A 271 -10.31 3.72 1.84
N GLN A 272 -10.08 4.77 1.05
CA GLN A 272 -8.73 5.30 0.83
C GLN A 272 -8.12 5.83 2.13
N LYS A 273 -8.92 6.54 2.95
CA LYS A 273 -8.49 7.04 4.25
C LYS A 273 -8.16 5.88 5.22
N GLU A 274 -9.01 4.86 5.28
CA GLU A 274 -8.80 3.68 6.12
C GLU A 274 -7.57 2.88 5.72
N LYS A 275 -7.37 2.61 4.41
CA LYS A 275 -6.16 1.92 3.94
C LYS A 275 -4.88 2.69 4.28
N LYS A 276 -4.91 4.02 4.15
CA LYS A 276 -3.77 4.86 4.54
C LYS A 276 -3.48 4.75 6.04
N ALA A 277 -4.51 4.84 6.88
CA ALA A 277 -4.37 4.70 8.33
C ALA A 277 -3.86 3.30 8.74
N GLN A 278 -4.32 2.24 8.07
CA GLN A 278 -3.87 0.88 8.33
C GLN A 278 -2.40 0.67 7.95
N ALA A 279 -1.97 1.19 6.80
CA ALA A 279 -0.58 1.14 6.37
C ALA A 279 0.33 1.91 7.33
N GLU A 280 -0.08 3.10 7.77
CA GLU A 280 0.63 3.89 8.79
C GLU A 280 0.76 3.12 10.12
N LYS A 281 -0.32 2.50 10.60
CA LYS A 281 -0.28 1.66 11.80
C LYS A 281 0.66 0.47 11.65
N GLN A 282 0.67 -0.21 10.51
CA GLN A 282 1.60 -1.31 10.26
C GLN A 282 3.07 -0.85 10.27
N GLN A 283 3.36 0.32 9.69
CA GLN A 283 4.68 0.92 9.76
C GLN A 283 5.08 1.23 11.21
N TRP A 284 4.16 1.77 12.01
CA TRP A 284 4.40 2.03 13.43
C TRP A 284 4.70 0.73 14.20
N GLU A 285 3.86 -0.28 14.09
CA GLU A 285 4.05 -1.56 14.79
C GLU A 285 5.36 -2.25 14.39
N ALA A 286 5.74 -2.19 13.11
CA ALA A 286 7.02 -2.70 12.64
C ALA A 286 8.21 -1.92 13.22
N ALA A 287 8.14 -0.58 13.23
CA ALA A 287 9.15 0.27 13.81
C ALA A 287 9.29 0.03 15.32
N LYS A 288 8.18 -0.07 16.04
CA LYS A 288 8.14 -0.38 17.48
C LYS A 288 8.74 -1.75 17.78
N LYS A 289 8.32 -2.81 17.05
CA LYS A 289 8.81 -4.18 17.23
C LYS A 289 10.30 -4.32 16.95
N SER A 290 10.87 -3.47 16.09
CA SER A 290 12.30 -3.50 15.79
C SER A 290 13.18 -3.15 17.00
N ASN A 291 12.62 -2.52 18.05
CA ASN A 291 13.37 -1.94 19.17
C ASN A 291 14.55 -1.05 18.72
N ASN A 292 14.42 -0.45 17.53
CA ASN A 292 15.45 0.37 16.92
C ASN A 292 14.96 1.82 16.81
N ILE A 293 15.59 2.71 17.58
CA ILE A 293 15.29 4.15 17.60
C ILE A 293 15.31 4.75 16.19
N THR A 294 16.17 4.26 15.28
CA THR A 294 16.24 4.71 13.89
C THR A 294 14.95 4.41 13.13
N GLN A 295 14.40 3.20 13.27
CA GLN A 295 13.15 2.82 12.60
C GLN A 295 11.96 3.61 13.15
N ILE A 296 11.98 3.92 14.45
CA ILE A 296 10.95 4.76 15.09
C ILE A 296 11.04 6.21 14.61
N ASN A 297 12.26 6.77 14.48
CA ASN A 297 12.48 8.10 13.94
C ASN A 297 12.11 8.22 12.45
N ILE A 298 12.36 7.18 11.65
CA ILE A 298 11.90 7.09 10.26
C ILE A 298 10.37 7.16 10.21
N PHE A 299 9.70 6.42 11.08
CA PHE A 299 8.24 6.46 11.18
C PHE A 299 7.72 7.88 11.48
N ILE A 300 8.27 8.57 12.49
CA ILE A 300 7.90 9.95 12.85
C ILE A 300 8.14 10.92 11.70
N THR A 301 9.27 10.80 11.01
CA THR A 301 9.66 11.69 9.91
C THR A 301 8.73 11.55 8.71
N ASN A 302 8.36 10.31 8.37
CA ASN A 302 7.46 10.04 7.26
C ASN A 302 6.00 10.39 7.59
N ASN A 303 5.62 10.35 8.87
CA ASN A 303 4.25 10.54 9.33
C ASN A 303 4.15 11.58 10.48
N PRO A 304 4.54 12.85 10.29
CA PRO A 304 4.68 13.83 11.37
C PRO A 304 3.37 14.24 12.04
N LYS A 305 2.23 13.96 11.41
CA LYS A 305 0.88 14.21 11.93
C LYS A 305 0.18 12.93 12.40
N SER A 306 0.89 11.80 12.43
CA SER A 306 0.35 10.53 12.89
C SER A 306 -0.08 10.60 14.35
N GLU A 307 -1.16 9.90 14.69
CA GLU A 307 -1.58 9.70 16.09
C GLU A 307 -0.50 8.97 16.93
N PHE A 308 0.36 8.19 16.28
CA PHE A 308 1.41 7.41 16.94
C PHE A 308 2.68 8.22 17.24
N VAL A 309 2.80 9.48 16.80
CA VAL A 309 4.03 10.29 17.03
C VAL A 309 4.36 10.44 18.51
N ASN A 310 3.36 10.65 19.36
CA ASN A 310 3.58 10.83 20.80
C ASN A 310 4.03 9.51 21.46
N GLU A 311 3.42 8.39 21.06
CA GLU A 311 3.83 7.06 21.52
C GLU A 311 5.25 6.74 21.04
N ALA A 312 5.56 7.01 19.77
CA ALA A 312 6.88 6.83 19.17
C ALA A 312 7.98 7.58 19.92
N LYS A 313 7.75 8.86 20.25
CA LYS A 313 8.68 9.66 21.08
C LYS A 313 8.87 9.06 22.47
N LYS A 314 7.79 8.57 23.09
CA LYS A 314 7.88 7.90 24.39
C LYS A 314 8.69 6.62 24.31
N THR A 315 8.48 5.80 23.28
CA THR A 315 9.25 4.57 23.06
C THR A 315 10.73 4.85 22.82
N ILE A 316 11.08 5.93 22.10
CA ILE A 316 12.47 6.36 21.97
C ILE A 316 13.07 6.64 23.36
N ASN A 317 12.43 7.48 24.17
CA ASN A 317 12.92 7.79 25.52
C ASN A 317 13.06 6.53 26.39
N GLU A 318 12.13 5.57 26.28
CA GLU A 318 12.19 4.29 27.01
C GLU A 318 13.38 3.43 26.54
N LEU A 319 13.61 3.33 25.22
CA LEU A 319 14.74 2.60 24.65
C LEU A 319 16.08 3.25 24.99
N GLU A 320 16.16 4.59 24.97
CA GLU A 320 17.34 5.35 25.40
C GLU A 320 17.61 5.12 26.89
N ASN A 321 16.58 5.18 27.74
CA ASN A 321 16.71 4.89 29.17
C ASN A 321 17.08 3.43 29.46
N GLN A 322 16.59 2.48 28.67
CA GLN A 322 16.99 1.07 28.77
C GLN A 322 18.43 0.87 28.33
N ALA A 323 18.86 1.50 27.24
CA ALA A 323 20.25 1.50 26.82
C ALA A 323 21.16 2.12 27.89
N ASN A 324 20.73 3.23 28.50
CA ASN A 324 21.45 3.90 29.59
C ASN A 324 21.48 3.09 30.90
N LYS A 325 20.47 2.24 31.16
CA LYS A 325 20.44 1.33 32.34
C LYS A 325 21.15 0.00 32.11
N ALA A 326 21.24 -0.47 30.85
CA ALA A 326 21.96 -1.68 30.47
C ALA A 326 23.49 -1.48 30.42
N VAL A 327 23.93 -0.23 30.43
CA VAL A 327 25.32 0.14 30.71
C VAL A 327 25.45 0.29 32.23
N PRO A 328 26.10 -0.64 32.96
CA PRO A 328 26.45 -0.37 34.35
C PRO A 328 27.33 0.88 34.37
N GLU A 329 27.18 1.68 35.41
CA GLU A 329 27.96 2.89 35.71
C GLU A 329 29.49 2.62 35.59
N LYS A 330 30.00 2.63 34.36
CA LYS A 330 31.42 2.63 34.07
C LYS A 330 31.77 4.07 33.73
N LYS A 331 32.32 4.73 34.74
CA LYS A 331 33.19 5.91 34.57
C LYS A 331 34.05 5.69 33.33
N ASN A 332 34.01 6.65 32.39
CA ASN A 332 35.07 6.94 31.42
C ASN A 332 36.04 5.78 31.14
N GLU A 333 35.60 4.70 30.48
CA GLU A 333 36.52 3.74 29.89
C GLU A 333 36.70 4.08 28.42
N VAL A 334 37.89 4.60 28.13
CA VAL A 334 38.46 4.81 26.80
C VAL A 334 38.34 3.51 25.99
N PRO A 335 37.97 3.53 24.69
CA PRO A 335 38.00 2.32 23.85
C PRO A 335 39.36 1.63 23.98
N GLU A 336 39.40 0.29 24.03
CA GLU A 336 40.66 -0.46 24.03
C GLU A 336 41.61 0.15 22.98
N ASP A 337 42.83 0.47 23.39
CA ASP A 337 43.85 1.19 22.62
C ASP A 337 43.98 0.69 21.16
N GLY A 338 43.68 -0.59 20.92
CA GLY A 338 43.61 -1.20 19.59
C GLY A 338 42.53 -0.64 18.65
N GLN A 339 41.26 -0.51 19.07
CA GLN A 339 40.19 0.01 18.18
C GLN A 339 40.37 1.50 17.88
N CYS A 340 40.88 2.24 18.87
CA CYS A 340 41.25 3.63 18.71
C CYS A 340 42.30 3.83 17.60
N LYS A 341 43.36 3.02 17.65
CA LYS A 341 44.45 3.03 16.66
C LYS A 341 43.97 2.64 15.27
N ILE A 342 43.03 1.70 15.16
CA ILE A 342 42.45 1.29 13.88
C ILE A 342 41.69 2.45 13.24
N ILE A 343 40.79 3.13 13.97
CA ILE A 343 40.01 4.24 13.42
C ILE A 343 40.88 5.47 13.13
N THR A 344 41.79 5.82 14.04
CA THR A 344 42.73 6.93 13.81
C THR A 344 43.70 6.63 12.65
N GLY A 345 44.11 5.38 12.46
CA GLY A 345 44.89 4.95 11.29
C GLY A 345 44.09 4.98 9.98
N LEU A 346 42.82 4.55 10.02
CA LEU A 346 41.94 4.45 8.86
C LEU A 346 41.48 5.81 8.30
N PHE A 347 41.39 6.83 9.15
CA PHE A 347 40.97 8.19 8.79
C PHE A 347 42.06 9.26 8.97
N GLY A 348 43.24 8.91 9.51
CA GLY A 348 44.24 9.86 9.98
C GLY A 348 44.77 10.79 8.90
N ASN A 349 45.18 10.21 7.78
CA ASN A 349 45.80 10.90 6.64
C ASN A 349 44.78 11.35 5.57
N ASP A 350 43.50 11.08 5.77
CA ASP A 350 42.46 11.24 4.73
C ASP A 350 41.78 12.61 4.76
N PHE A 351 42.31 13.59 5.48
CA PHE A 351 41.72 14.91 5.60
C PHE A 351 42.69 16.01 5.18
N LYS A 352 42.18 16.98 4.43
CA LYS A 352 42.88 18.20 4.06
C LYS A 352 42.36 19.37 4.89
N ARG A 353 43.28 20.14 5.48
CA ARG A 353 42.94 21.44 6.06
C ARG A 353 42.75 22.48 4.97
N ILE A 354 41.55 23.05 4.90
CA ILE A 354 41.20 24.16 4.02
C ILE A 354 41.29 25.46 4.84
N PRO A 355 42.01 26.50 4.36
CA PRO A 355 42.13 27.75 5.09
C PRO A 355 40.78 28.49 5.17
N ALA A 356 40.61 29.26 6.25
CA ALA A 356 39.48 30.16 6.37
C ALA A 356 39.49 31.19 5.23
N GLY A 357 38.32 31.61 4.77
CA GLY A 357 38.22 32.58 3.70
C GLY A 357 36.79 33.05 3.47
N THR A 358 36.59 33.78 2.38
CA THR A 358 35.27 34.27 1.99
C THR A 358 34.80 33.54 0.73
N TYR A 359 33.51 33.27 0.71
CA TYR A 359 32.82 32.57 -0.37
C TYR A 359 31.63 33.40 -0.82
N THR A 360 31.50 33.66 -2.11
CA THR A 360 30.29 34.26 -2.68
C THR A 360 29.35 33.14 -3.09
N SER A 361 28.28 32.98 -2.32
CA SER A 361 27.28 31.94 -2.58
C SER A 361 26.43 32.24 -3.81
N SER A 362 25.66 31.25 -4.26
CA SER A 362 24.83 31.32 -5.47
C SER A 362 23.81 32.46 -5.48
N ASN A 363 23.41 32.97 -4.32
CA ASN A 363 22.55 34.16 -4.18
C ASN A 363 23.33 35.49 -4.07
N GLN A 364 24.61 35.49 -4.43
CA GLN A 364 25.55 36.62 -4.36
C GLN A 364 25.85 37.14 -2.95
N SER A 365 25.47 36.42 -1.89
CA SER A 365 25.89 36.77 -0.54
C SER A 365 27.31 36.31 -0.25
N VAL A 366 28.16 37.22 0.24
CA VAL A 366 29.51 36.92 0.73
C VAL A 366 29.40 36.32 2.12
N LYS A 367 29.87 35.09 2.28
CA LYS A 367 29.90 34.34 3.54
C LYS A 367 31.34 34.10 3.97
N SER A 368 31.59 34.20 5.28
CA SER A 368 32.87 33.77 5.86
C SER A 368 32.81 32.28 6.18
N ILE A 369 33.78 31.51 5.68
CA ILE A 369 33.93 30.08 5.93
C ILE A 369 35.15 29.91 6.85
N PRO A 370 34.97 29.41 8.09
CA PRO A 370 36.09 29.07 8.95
C PRO A 370 37.00 28.01 8.33
N SER A 371 38.24 27.89 8.82
CA SER A 371 39.10 26.80 8.37
C SER A 371 38.46 25.46 8.76
N LEU A 372 38.39 24.52 7.81
CA LEU A 372 37.81 23.19 8.05
C LEU A 372 38.79 22.09 7.64
N ASN A 373 38.69 20.92 8.28
CA ASN A 373 39.36 19.72 7.82
C ASN A 373 38.33 18.85 7.12
N ILE A 374 38.41 18.73 5.79
CA ILE A 374 37.48 17.95 4.98
C ILE A 374 38.19 16.73 4.39
N GLY A 375 37.46 15.64 4.19
CA GLY A 375 37.97 14.42 3.58
C GLY A 375 38.56 14.70 2.20
N ILE A 376 39.77 14.20 1.94
CA ILE A 376 40.39 14.20 0.60
C ILE A 376 39.53 13.35 -0.35
N HIS A 377 39.07 12.22 0.20
CA HIS A 377 38.17 11.18 -0.31
C HIS A 377 36.67 11.41 -0.05
N GLU A 378 35.78 10.91 -0.92
CA GLU A 378 34.51 10.33 -0.47
C GLU A 378 34.79 9.20 0.53
N VAL A 379 33.86 8.91 1.45
CA VAL A 379 34.02 7.79 2.39
C VAL A 379 34.03 6.48 1.61
N THR A 380 35.06 5.65 1.81
CA THR A 380 35.17 4.36 1.13
C THR A 380 34.27 3.30 1.76
N GLN A 381 34.01 2.23 1.01
CA GLN A 381 33.34 1.06 1.55
C GLN A 381 34.11 0.39 2.67
N GLU A 382 35.45 0.32 2.61
CA GLU A 382 36.28 -0.17 3.72
C GLU A 382 36.08 0.64 5.01
N GLN A 383 36.12 1.98 4.89
CA GLN A 383 35.85 2.90 6.00
C GLN A 383 34.47 2.71 6.58
N TYR A 384 33.45 2.67 5.71
CA TYR A 384 32.07 2.46 6.13
C TYR A 384 31.89 1.13 6.86
N ASN A 385 32.39 0.03 6.27
CA ASN A 385 32.24 -1.31 6.82
C ASN A 385 32.94 -1.47 8.15
N THR A 386 34.11 -0.85 8.32
CA THR A 386 34.87 -0.90 9.58
C THR A 386 34.09 -0.25 10.72
N VAL A 387 33.51 0.93 10.48
CA VAL A 387 32.69 1.64 11.48
C VAL A 387 31.34 0.95 11.73
N MET A 388 30.78 0.35 10.69
CA MET A 388 29.44 -0.26 10.72
C MET A 388 29.44 -1.75 11.09
N ASN A 389 30.58 -2.29 11.53
CA ASN A 389 30.77 -3.70 11.90
C ASN A 389 30.33 -4.67 10.78
N GLY A 390 30.80 -4.43 9.56
CA GLY A 390 30.59 -5.30 8.40
C GLY A 390 29.28 -5.08 7.63
N THR A 391 28.44 -4.12 8.05
CA THR A 391 27.21 -3.79 7.30
C THR A 391 27.55 -2.93 6.07
N ASN A 392 27.50 -3.54 4.88
CA ASN A 392 27.71 -2.85 3.59
C ASN A 392 26.49 -2.94 2.65
N ASN A 393 25.78 -1.83 2.49
CA ASN A 393 24.62 -1.74 1.60
C ASN A 393 24.94 -1.17 0.21
N ALA A 394 26.22 -0.93 -0.12
CA ALA A 394 26.64 -0.53 -1.45
C ALA A 394 26.06 -1.44 -2.53
N TYR A 395 25.70 -0.87 -3.66
CA TYR A 395 25.31 -1.63 -4.85
C TYR A 395 26.52 -2.16 -5.61
N PHE A 396 27.56 -1.34 -5.80
CA PHE A 396 28.81 -1.75 -6.46
C PHE A 396 29.80 -2.25 -5.40
N LYS A 397 30.34 -3.46 -5.52
CA LYS A 397 31.15 -4.07 -4.43
C LYS A 397 32.51 -4.62 -4.87
N ASP A 398 32.95 -4.27 -6.08
CA ASP A 398 34.09 -4.94 -6.72
C ASP A 398 35.46 -4.48 -6.18
N ASP A 399 35.54 -3.35 -5.46
CA ASP A 399 36.75 -2.87 -4.79
C ASP A 399 36.38 -2.16 -3.46
N LYS A 400 37.15 -2.42 -2.40
CA LYS A 400 36.94 -1.82 -1.07
C LYS A 400 37.19 -0.30 -1.04
N ASN A 401 37.93 0.21 -2.02
CA ASN A 401 38.24 1.64 -2.21
C ASN A 401 37.23 2.36 -3.13
N LEU A 402 36.10 1.72 -3.45
CA LEU A 402 34.97 2.43 -4.03
C LEU A 402 34.32 3.33 -2.95
N PRO A 403 33.70 4.45 -3.34
CA PRO A 403 32.88 5.21 -2.42
C PRO A 403 31.70 4.35 -1.93
N ILE A 404 31.30 4.57 -0.68
CA ILE A 404 30.05 4.02 -0.16
C ILE A 404 28.87 4.77 -0.81
N GLU A 405 27.94 4.02 -1.39
CA GLU A 405 26.68 4.53 -1.95
C GLU A 405 25.49 3.65 -1.52
N ASN A 406 24.28 3.98 -1.97
CA ASN A 406 23.03 3.30 -1.60
C ASN A 406 22.75 3.32 -0.09
N ILE A 407 23.10 4.45 0.53
CA ILE A 407 22.89 4.76 1.95
C ILE A 407 21.99 5.98 2.09
N SER A 408 21.19 5.99 3.14
CA SER A 408 20.33 7.11 3.49
C SER A 408 21.02 8.08 4.45
N PHE A 409 20.47 9.28 4.60
CA PHE A 409 20.93 10.20 5.64
C PHE A 409 20.80 9.61 7.05
N GLY A 410 19.82 8.74 7.29
CA GLY A 410 19.70 7.98 8.54
C GLY A 410 20.87 7.03 8.77
N ASP A 411 21.31 6.32 7.73
CA ASP A 411 22.48 5.42 7.81
C ASP A 411 23.78 6.20 8.11
N ILE A 412 23.90 7.41 7.55
CA ILE A 412 25.05 8.30 7.80
C ILE A 412 25.07 8.79 9.25
N LYS A 413 23.91 9.11 9.84
CA LYS A 413 23.82 9.50 11.26
C LYS A 413 24.37 8.40 12.18
N VAL A 414 23.96 7.16 11.95
CA VAL A 414 24.46 6.01 12.72
C VAL A 414 25.96 5.83 12.52
N PHE A 415 26.44 5.95 11.28
CA PHE A 415 27.87 5.90 10.98
C PHE A 415 28.64 7.00 11.75
N LEU A 416 28.15 8.24 11.75
CA LEU A 416 28.78 9.36 12.46
C LEU A 416 28.78 9.15 13.98
N GLU A 417 27.67 8.68 14.55
CA GLU A 417 27.58 8.36 15.99
C GLU A 417 28.63 7.32 16.39
N ARG A 418 28.73 6.22 15.63
CA ARG A 418 29.73 5.17 15.87
C ARG A 418 31.15 5.66 15.66
N LEU A 419 31.42 6.35 14.56
CA LEU A 419 32.75 6.90 14.27
C LEU A 419 33.20 7.85 15.39
N ASN A 420 32.31 8.72 15.85
CA ASN A 420 32.59 9.64 16.94
C ASN A 420 32.84 8.91 18.27
N ALA A 421 32.09 7.86 18.58
CA ALA A 421 32.33 7.03 19.77
C ALA A 421 33.68 6.30 19.71
N LEU A 422 34.07 5.81 18.54
CA LEU A 422 35.33 5.09 18.33
C LEU A 422 36.56 6.01 18.19
N SER A 423 36.36 7.32 18.02
CA SER A 423 37.44 8.30 17.78
C SER A 423 38.23 8.72 19.02
N CYS A 424 37.96 8.13 20.19
CA CYS A 424 38.65 8.40 21.46
C CYS A 424 38.75 9.89 21.84
N ASN A 425 37.74 10.68 21.49
CA ASN A 425 37.71 12.12 21.70
C ASN A 425 38.82 12.91 20.97
N ALA A 426 39.50 12.34 19.97
CA ALA A 426 40.48 13.11 19.18
C ALA A 426 39.80 14.11 18.24
N TYR A 427 38.64 13.73 17.68
CA TYR A 427 37.92 14.52 16.70
C TYR A 427 36.41 14.37 16.86
N THR A 428 35.67 15.34 16.33
CA THR A 428 34.24 15.23 16.02
C THR A 428 34.06 15.23 14.51
N TYR A 429 33.46 14.17 13.98
CA TYR A 429 33.12 13.98 12.58
C TYR A 429 31.66 14.35 12.31
N ARG A 430 31.42 14.97 11.15
CA ARG A 430 30.10 15.34 10.65
C ARG A 430 30.08 15.41 9.12
N LEU A 431 28.90 15.59 8.54
CA LEU A 431 28.77 16.03 7.14
C LEU A 431 29.18 17.51 7.01
N PRO A 432 29.68 17.92 5.83
CA PRO A 432 29.81 19.34 5.49
C PRO A 432 28.43 20.01 5.40
N THR A 433 28.40 21.32 5.63
CA THR A 433 27.28 22.14 5.13
C THR A 433 27.42 22.33 3.62
N THR A 434 26.36 22.74 2.94
CA THR A 434 26.41 23.03 1.49
C THR A 434 27.47 24.09 1.19
N GLU A 435 27.58 25.14 2.01
CA GLU A 435 28.59 26.18 1.80
C GLU A 435 30.02 25.71 2.03
N GLU A 436 30.25 24.90 3.07
CA GLU A 436 31.57 24.30 3.31
C GLU A 436 32.00 23.40 2.14
N TRP A 437 31.06 22.62 1.62
CA TRP A 437 31.30 21.76 0.47
C TRP A 437 31.62 22.58 -0.79
N GLU A 438 30.82 23.61 -1.10
CA GLU A 438 31.04 24.47 -2.27
C GLU A 438 32.37 25.22 -2.19
N TYR A 439 32.69 25.78 -1.02
CA TYR A 439 33.96 26.47 -0.80
C TYR A 439 35.17 25.54 -0.97
N ALA A 440 35.07 24.31 -0.46
CA ALA A 440 36.09 23.29 -0.65
C ALA A 440 36.20 22.85 -2.13
N ALA A 441 35.07 22.73 -2.83
CA ALA A 441 35.01 22.31 -4.23
C ALA A 441 35.62 23.34 -5.19
N LEU A 442 35.57 24.64 -4.87
CA LEU A 442 36.22 25.69 -5.67
C LEU A 442 37.75 25.55 -5.72
N GLY A 443 38.37 24.85 -4.75
CA GLY A 443 39.80 24.57 -4.80
C GLY A 443 40.70 25.81 -4.79
N GLY A 444 40.20 26.96 -4.32
CA GLY A 444 40.91 28.24 -4.32
C GLY A 444 40.66 29.12 -5.56
N ASP A 445 39.87 28.64 -6.53
CA ASP A 445 39.47 29.42 -7.72
C ASP A 445 37.95 29.65 -7.73
N ALA A 446 37.53 30.89 -7.47
CA ALA A 446 36.12 31.27 -7.43
C ALA A 446 35.43 31.24 -8.81
N THR A 447 36.21 31.21 -9.90
CA THR A 447 35.71 31.23 -11.28
C THR A 447 35.33 29.85 -11.80
N GLN A 448 35.78 28.80 -11.13
CA GLN A 448 35.65 27.43 -11.58
C GLN A 448 34.17 26.96 -11.62
N GLN A 449 33.77 26.32 -12.73
CA GLN A 449 32.45 25.70 -12.87
C GLN A 449 32.40 24.26 -12.30
N TYR A 450 33.46 23.46 -12.54
CA TYR A 450 33.63 22.07 -12.08
C TYR A 450 34.88 21.93 -11.23
N SER A 451 34.89 21.11 -10.20
CA SER A 451 36.01 21.10 -9.25
C SER A 451 37.35 20.73 -9.92
N GLY A 452 38.27 21.69 -9.98
CA GLY A 452 39.65 21.53 -10.43
C GLY A 452 39.95 21.86 -11.89
N SER A 453 38.98 21.76 -12.81
CA SER A 453 39.18 22.14 -14.23
C SER A 453 37.86 22.15 -15.01
N ASP A 454 37.79 22.93 -16.10
CA ASP A 454 36.67 22.87 -17.04
C ASP A 454 36.76 21.70 -18.03
N ASP A 455 37.92 21.03 -18.09
CA ASP A 455 38.08 19.71 -18.71
C ASP A 455 37.51 18.62 -17.80
N VAL A 456 36.20 18.43 -17.90
CA VAL A 456 35.44 17.48 -17.08
C VAL A 456 35.95 16.04 -17.22
N ASP A 457 36.52 15.66 -18.36
CA ASP A 457 37.02 14.30 -18.56
C ASP A 457 38.30 14.02 -17.76
N ALA A 458 39.08 15.05 -17.44
CA ALA A 458 40.28 14.95 -16.62
C ALA A 458 39.97 14.88 -15.11
N ILE A 459 38.83 15.42 -14.68
CA ILE A 459 38.48 15.61 -13.25
C ILE A 459 37.31 14.75 -12.77
N ALA A 460 36.45 14.23 -13.66
CA ALA A 460 35.22 13.55 -13.27
C ALA A 460 35.05 12.13 -13.84
N VAL A 461 34.34 11.29 -13.07
CA VAL A 461 33.67 10.08 -13.52
C VAL A 461 32.19 10.39 -13.67
N TYR A 462 31.64 10.35 -14.89
CA TYR A 462 30.25 10.79 -15.16
C TYR A 462 29.68 10.22 -16.46
N GLY A 463 28.40 10.49 -16.73
CA GLY A 463 27.74 10.26 -18.01
C GLY A 463 27.71 8.80 -18.45
N ARG A 464 27.84 7.86 -17.50
CA ARG A 464 27.98 6.41 -17.75
C ARG A 464 29.13 6.06 -18.70
N LYS A 465 30.17 6.90 -18.81
CA LYS A 465 31.38 6.61 -19.62
C LYS A 465 32.07 5.32 -19.17
N LYS A 466 31.94 5.00 -17.88
CA LYS A 466 32.10 3.66 -17.31
C LYS A 466 30.86 3.37 -16.46
N ILE A 467 30.42 2.11 -16.44
CA ILE A 467 29.27 1.71 -15.62
C ILE A 467 29.73 1.61 -14.17
N GLY A 468 29.04 2.32 -13.28
CA GLY A 468 29.24 2.27 -11.84
C GLY A 468 30.30 3.23 -11.30
N THR A 469 30.42 3.24 -9.98
CA THR A 469 31.43 4.01 -9.25
C THR A 469 32.83 3.54 -9.60
N GLN A 470 33.83 4.41 -9.43
CA GLN A 470 35.23 4.09 -9.62
C GLN A 470 35.98 4.27 -8.29
N ARG A 471 37.21 3.73 -8.24
CA ARG A 471 38.09 3.95 -7.10
C ARG A 471 38.24 5.45 -6.85
N ILE A 472 38.17 5.84 -5.59
CA ILE A 472 38.42 7.21 -5.17
C ILE A 472 39.77 7.70 -5.69
N GLY A 473 39.85 8.98 -6.07
CA GLY A 473 41.09 9.61 -6.54
C GLY A 473 41.55 9.14 -7.92
N SER A 474 40.68 8.51 -8.71
CA SER A 474 41.02 8.05 -10.07
C SER A 474 41.13 9.17 -11.11
N LYS A 475 40.79 10.40 -10.73
CA LYS A 475 40.82 11.62 -11.55
C LYS A 475 41.68 12.70 -10.89
N LYS A 476 41.87 13.84 -11.57
CA LYS A 476 42.68 14.94 -11.03
C LYS A 476 41.95 15.64 -9.87
N ALA A 477 42.69 15.99 -8.82
CA ALA A 477 42.19 16.81 -7.73
C ALA A 477 42.05 18.29 -8.12
N ASN A 478 41.31 19.04 -7.29
CA ASN A 478 41.24 20.50 -7.36
C ASN A 478 42.47 21.18 -6.72
N GLY A 479 42.51 22.52 -6.72
CA GLY A 479 43.65 23.29 -6.18
C GLY A 479 43.89 23.14 -4.67
N TYR A 480 42.94 22.59 -3.91
CA TYR A 480 43.15 22.19 -2.52
C TYR A 480 43.60 20.74 -2.35
N GLY A 481 43.68 19.98 -3.43
CA GLY A 481 44.04 18.56 -3.40
C GLY A 481 42.86 17.66 -2.98
N LEU A 482 41.62 18.09 -3.22
CA LEU A 482 40.41 17.27 -3.03
C LEU A 482 40.03 16.60 -4.35
N TYR A 483 39.66 15.32 -4.27
CA TYR A 483 39.30 14.51 -5.42
C TYR A 483 37.79 14.26 -5.46
N ASP A 484 37.29 13.91 -6.65
CA ASP A 484 35.92 13.43 -6.87
C ASP A 484 34.81 14.42 -6.45
N MET A 485 35.15 15.70 -6.25
CA MET A 485 34.18 16.76 -5.94
C MET A 485 33.23 17.06 -7.13
N SER A 486 33.53 16.54 -8.32
CA SER A 486 32.64 16.55 -9.50
C SER A 486 32.58 15.14 -10.09
N GLY A 487 31.47 14.42 -9.89
CA GLY A 487 31.28 13.05 -10.38
C GLY A 487 31.57 11.96 -9.35
N ASN A 488 31.76 10.73 -9.81
CA ASN A 488 31.82 9.50 -9.00
C ASN A 488 30.52 9.26 -8.21
N VAL A 489 30.36 9.79 -6.98
CA VAL A 489 29.06 9.85 -6.32
C VAL A 489 28.71 11.28 -5.91
N ALA A 490 27.42 11.61 -5.99
CA ALA A 490 26.91 12.82 -5.38
C ALA A 490 27.08 12.73 -3.85
N GLU A 491 27.33 13.85 -3.19
CA GLU A 491 27.66 13.86 -1.76
C GLU A 491 26.58 14.54 -0.92
N PHE A 492 26.12 13.85 0.14
CA PHE A 492 25.20 14.45 1.11
C PHE A 492 25.88 15.59 1.91
N CYS A 493 25.20 16.73 1.95
CA CYS A 493 25.45 17.87 2.82
C CYS A 493 24.27 18.04 3.79
N ASN A 494 24.55 18.55 4.99
CA ASN A 494 23.53 18.75 6.03
C ASN A 494 23.44 20.22 6.45
N ASP A 495 22.37 20.89 6.02
CA ASP A 495 22.07 22.28 6.37
C ASP A 495 20.92 22.32 7.39
N GLN A 496 21.15 21.73 8.56
CA GLN A 496 20.22 21.64 9.69
C GLN A 496 18.86 20.96 9.35
N SER A 497 17.95 21.69 8.71
CA SER A 497 16.60 21.25 8.33
C SER A 497 16.51 20.72 6.89
N THR A 498 17.54 20.93 6.07
CA THR A 498 17.57 20.50 4.67
C THR A 498 18.76 19.60 4.36
N ILE A 499 18.50 18.50 3.66
CA ILE A 499 19.51 17.58 3.15
C ILE A 499 19.68 17.84 1.65
N VAL A 500 20.92 18.13 1.26
CA VAL A 500 21.27 18.47 -0.12
C VAL A 500 22.26 17.44 -0.63
N ARG A 501 22.15 17.02 -1.89
CA ARG A 501 23.22 16.29 -2.58
C ARG A 501 23.93 17.19 -3.59
N LYS A 502 25.26 17.07 -3.65
CA LYS A 502 26.19 17.95 -4.38
C LYS A 502 27.13 17.15 -5.29
N GLY A 503 27.82 17.80 -6.22
CA GLY A 503 28.91 17.21 -7.02
C GLY A 503 28.51 16.29 -8.19
N GLY A 504 27.30 15.72 -8.16
CA GLY A 504 26.82 14.80 -9.21
C GLY A 504 27.58 13.48 -9.22
N SER A 505 27.19 12.55 -10.10
CA SER A 505 27.66 11.15 -10.02
C SER A 505 28.15 10.56 -11.35
N TRP A 506 28.66 9.32 -11.30
CA TRP A 506 29.01 8.49 -12.45
C TRP A 506 27.88 8.37 -13.49
N TYR A 507 26.63 8.50 -13.05
CA TYR A 507 25.44 8.39 -13.89
C TYR A 507 25.06 9.71 -14.54
N ASP A 508 25.31 10.83 -13.86
CA ASP A 508 24.77 12.12 -14.25
C ASP A 508 25.50 12.72 -15.47
N ASN A 509 24.79 13.53 -16.24
CA ASN A 509 25.38 14.31 -17.32
C ASN A 509 26.19 15.49 -16.78
N LYS A 510 27.07 16.05 -17.62
CA LYS A 510 28.01 17.14 -17.26
C LYS A 510 27.33 18.32 -16.54
N ASN A 511 26.11 18.70 -16.91
CA ASN A 511 25.37 19.79 -16.26
C ASN A 511 25.00 19.58 -14.78
N LYS A 512 25.07 18.34 -14.28
CA LYS A 512 24.81 18.03 -12.86
C LYS A 512 26.06 18.02 -11.99
N LEU A 513 27.23 18.11 -12.60
CA LEU A 513 28.54 18.04 -11.92
C LEU A 513 29.04 19.41 -11.43
N GLU A 514 28.33 20.48 -11.81
CA GLU A 514 28.73 21.84 -11.49
C GLU A 514 28.77 22.05 -9.98
N ILE A 515 29.79 22.79 -9.52
CA ILE A 515 30.00 23.06 -8.10
C ILE A 515 28.76 23.68 -7.46
N ARG A 516 27.99 24.49 -8.18
CA ARG A 516 26.81 25.22 -7.67
C ARG A 516 25.49 24.48 -7.88
N ASN A 517 25.50 23.29 -8.48
CA ASN A 517 24.29 22.50 -8.64
C ASN A 517 23.89 21.89 -7.28
N ASN A 518 22.63 22.13 -6.86
CA ASN A 518 22.07 21.70 -5.58
C ASN A 518 20.81 20.87 -5.85
N ILE A 519 20.71 19.71 -5.22
CA ILE A 519 19.49 18.89 -5.28
C ILE A 519 19.06 18.58 -3.85
N THR A 520 17.95 19.19 -3.42
CA THR A 520 17.33 18.88 -2.13
C THR A 520 16.65 17.52 -2.19
N VAL A 521 16.90 16.69 -1.19
CA VAL A 521 16.37 15.32 -1.12
C VAL A 521 15.75 15.05 0.26
N PRO A 522 14.72 14.20 0.35
CA PRO A 522 14.18 13.80 1.65
C PRO A 522 15.20 12.96 2.43
N GLY A 523 15.14 12.95 3.76
CA GLY A 523 16.09 12.19 4.60
C GLY A 523 16.05 10.66 4.38
N SER A 524 14.96 10.14 3.82
CA SER A 524 14.80 8.73 3.40
C SER A 524 15.43 8.41 2.05
N TYR A 525 15.94 9.42 1.33
CA TYR A 525 16.55 9.26 0.03
C TYR A 525 17.82 8.41 0.11
N LYS A 526 17.93 7.44 -0.80
CA LYS A 526 19.15 6.69 -1.10
C LYS A 526 19.07 6.17 -2.53
N ASP A 527 20.21 6.14 -3.21
CA ASP A 527 20.33 5.60 -4.56
C ASP A 527 21.76 5.10 -4.81
N LYS A 528 22.00 4.55 -6.00
CA LYS A 528 23.31 3.98 -6.39
C LYS A 528 24.35 5.04 -6.80
N MET A 529 24.02 6.30 -6.56
CA MET A 529 24.72 7.47 -7.11
C MET A 529 25.10 8.46 -6.03
N THR A 530 24.65 8.27 -4.78
CA THR A 530 24.82 9.22 -3.69
C THR A 530 25.54 8.55 -2.52
N GLY A 531 26.68 9.13 -2.15
CA GLY A 531 27.48 8.81 -0.97
C GLY A 531 27.70 10.05 -0.11
N PHE A 532 28.83 10.14 0.56
CA PHE A 532 29.16 11.29 1.39
C PHE A 532 30.66 11.43 1.66
N ARG A 533 31.01 12.60 2.17
CA ARG A 533 32.34 12.99 2.62
C ARG A 533 32.27 13.52 4.04
N LEU A 534 33.38 13.45 4.76
CA LEU A 534 33.46 13.88 6.16
C LEU A 534 34.12 15.24 6.32
N VAL A 535 33.65 15.99 7.31
CA VAL A 535 34.39 17.08 7.96
C VAL A 535 34.74 16.64 9.37
N ARG A 536 35.94 17.01 9.84
CA ARG A 536 36.37 16.78 11.22
C ARG A 536 36.83 18.06 11.92
N VAL A 537 36.57 18.14 13.21
CA VAL A 537 37.06 19.21 14.09
C VAL A 537 37.77 18.56 15.28
N SER A 538 38.96 19.04 15.64
CA SER A 538 39.63 18.62 16.87
C SER A 538 38.74 18.97 18.07
N LYS A 539 38.57 18.03 19.00
CA LYS A 539 37.86 18.32 20.25
C LYS A 539 38.75 19.04 21.25
#